data_AF-A0ABD0J5I9-F1
#
_entry.id   AF-A0ABD0J5I9-F1
#
_cell.length_a   1.000
_cell.length_b   1.000
_cell.length_c   1.000
_cell.angle_alpha   90.00
_cell.angle_beta   90.00
_cell.angle_gamma   90.00
#
_symmetry.space_group_name_H-M   'P 1'
#
loop_
_entity.id
_entity.type
_entity.pdbx_description
1 polymer ?
#
loop_
_entity_poly.entity_id
_entity_poly.type
_entity_poly.pdbx_seq_one_letter_code
_entity_poly.pdbx_strand_id
1 'polypeptide(L)'
;MRLFERTQGQLHEMLRKNKVKYVGATENRKERATAHARTFPGRDMYFAPTQNMKNAEQQLIDACPKCLNIQRRSNAPQEKGFVYIIY
;
A
#
# COMPACT_ATOMS: atom_id res chain seq x y z
N MET A 1 -16.88 7.28 -13.64
CA MET A 1 -16.01 6.45 -12.79
C MET A 1 -14.62 7.06 -12.75
N ARG A 2 -14.16 7.50 -11.58
CA ARG A 2 -12.93 8.29 -11.41
C ARG A 2 -11.74 7.33 -11.36
N LEU A 3 -10.62 7.71 -11.98
CA LEU A 3 -9.35 6.95 -12.06
C LEU A 3 -8.95 6.26 -10.74
N PHE A 4 -9.27 6.91 -9.62
CA PHE A 4 -9.05 6.49 -8.23
C PHE A 4 -9.67 5.13 -7.87
N GLU A 5 -10.90 4.86 -8.31
CA GLU A 5 -11.61 3.61 -8.02
C GLU A 5 -10.95 2.42 -8.74
N ARG A 6 -10.41 2.67 -9.94
CA ARG A 6 -9.65 1.67 -10.71
C ARG A 6 -8.33 1.32 -10.04
N THR A 7 -7.59 2.31 -9.51
CA THR A 7 -6.27 2.11 -8.89
C THR A 7 -6.38 1.35 -7.56
N GLN A 8 -7.38 1.67 -6.73
CA GLN A 8 -7.64 0.92 -5.50
C GLN A 8 -8.22 -0.47 -5.78
N GLY A 9 -9.04 -0.63 -6.82
CA GLY A 9 -9.53 -1.94 -7.26
C GLY A 9 -8.40 -2.92 -7.61
N GLN A 10 -7.36 -2.45 -8.30
CA GLN A 10 -6.18 -3.27 -8.62
C GLN A 10 -5.42 -3.72 -7.37
N LEU A 11 -5.23 -2.82 -6.39
CA LEU A 11 -4.64 -3.16 -5.09
C LEU A 11 -5.42 -4.29 -4.40
N HIS A 12 -6.74 -4.18 -4.33
CA HIS A 12 -7.60 -5.20 -3.73
C HIS A 12 -7.55 -6.53 -4.49
N GLU A 13 -7.44 -6.52 -5.81
CA GLU A 13 -7.30 -7.75 -6.60
C GLU A 13 -5.96 -8.45 -6.31
N MET A 14 -4.88 -7.68 -6.19
CA MET A 14 -3.56 -8.22 -5.86
C MET A 14 -3.51 -8.78 -4.43
N LEU A 15 -4.21 -8.14 -3.50
CA LEU A 15 -4.45 -8.64 -2.15
C LEU A 15 -5.21 -9.98 -2.17
N ARG A 16 -6.29 -10.10 -2.95
CA ARG A 16 -7.05 -11.36 -3.10
C ARG A 16 -6.20 -12.50 -3.66
N LYS A 17 -5.27 -12.20 -4.57
CA LYS A 17 -4.32 -13.18 -5.12
C LYS A 17 -3.24 -13.60 -4.12
N ASN A 18 -3.24 -13.05 -2.91
CA ASN A 18 -2.34 -13.39 -1.79
C ASN A 18 -0.84 -13.27 -2.13
N LYS A 19 -0.51 -12.44 -3.13
CA LYS A 19 0.88 -12.18 -3.55
C LYS A 19 1.51 -11.01 -2.79
N VAL A 20 0.71 -10.27 -2.02
CA VAL A 20 1.15 -9.08 -1.31
C VAL A 20 1.93 -9.47 -0.06
N LYS A 21 3.18 -9.02 0.00
CA LYS A 21 4.08 -9.19 1.13
C LYS A 21 3.98 -8.06 2.12
N TYR A 22 3.74 -6.84 1.66
CA TYR A 22 3.75 -5.66 2.50
C TYR A 22 2.74 -4.63 2.01
N VAL A 23 2.16 -3.88 2.94
CA VAL A 23 1.25 -2.76 2.72
C VAL A 23 1.81 -1.56 3.47
N GLY A 24 1.80 -0.39 2.85
CA GLY A 24 2.20 0.83 3.53
C GLY A 24 1.57 2.09 2.93
N ALA A 25 1.76 3.23 3.61
CA ALA A 25 1.47 4.56 3.08
C ALA A 25 2.69 5.47 3.05
N THR A 26 2.67 6.47 2.17
CA THR A 26 3.74 7.45 2.02
C THR A 26 3.27 8.69 1.27
N GLU A 27 3.82 9.84 1.63
CA GLU A 27 3.66 11.09 0.86
C GLU A 27 4.56 11.09 -0.40
N ASN A 28 5.73 10.44 -0.32
CA ASN A 28 6.75 10.45 -1.36
C ASN A 28 7.06 9.05 -1.88
N ARG A 29 6.50 8.72 -3.05
CA ARG A 29 6.68 7.43 -3.72
C ARG A 29 8.14 7.12 -4.04
N LYS A 30 8.92 8.11 -4.49
CA LYS A 30 10.31 7.90 -4.92
C LYS A 30 11.20 7.54 -3.75
N GLU A 31 11.10 8.31 -2.68
CA GLU A 31 11.85 8.06 -1.44
C GLU A 31 11.51 6.67 -0.88
N ARG A 32 10.21 6.34 -0.84
CA ARG A 32 9.77 5.05 -0.33
C ARG A 32 10.21 3.87 -1.18
N ALA A 33 10.18 4.02 -2.51
CA ALA A 33 10.68 3.00 -3.43
C ALA A 33 12.17 2.73 -3.23
N THR A 34 12.98 3.80 -3.09
CA THR A 34 14.42 3.67 -2.81
C THR A 34 14.69 3.01 -1.46
N ALA A 35 13.94 3.38 -0.42
CA ALA A 35 14.10 2.80 0.92
C ALA A 35 13.82 1.28 0.92
N HIS A 36 12.77 0.84 0.21
CA HIS A 36 12.39 -0.56 0.14
C HIS A 36 13.17 -1.38 -0.89
N ALA A 37 13.84 -0.76 -1.85
CA ALA A 37 14.67 -1.48 -2.83
C ALA A 37 15.77 -2.34 -2.17
N ARG A 38 16.28 -1.91 -1.01
CA ARG A 38 17.27 -2.68 -0.23
C ARG A 38 16.62 -3.80 0.60
N THR A 39 15.44 -3.54 1.16
CA THR A 39 14.71 -4.47 2.04
C THR A 39 13.98 -5.57 1.27
N PHE A 40 13.53 -5.26 0.05
CA PHE A 40 12.77 -6.15 -0.83
C PHE A 40 13.40 -6.20 -2.23
N PRO A 41 14.60 -6.79 -2.37
CA PRO A 41 15.28 -6.86 -3.66
C PRO A 41 14.45 -7.66 -4.68
N GLY A 42 14.31 -7.10 -5.89
CA GLY A 42 13.58 -7.74 -6.99
C GLY A 42 12.07 -7.82 -6.81
N ARG A 43 11.48 -7.01 -5.92
CA ARG A 43 10.02 -6.91 -5.72
C ARG A 43 9.48 -5.63 -6.33
N ASP A 44 8.33 -5.75 -6.96
CA ASP A 44 7.65 -4.61 -7.56
C ASP A 44 6.78 -3.91 -6.52
N MET A 45 6.68 -2.59 -6.67
CA MET A 45 5.87 -1.74 -5.82
C MET A 45 4.75 -1.13 -6.65
N TYR A 46 3.51 -1.28 -6.19
CA TYR A 46 2.37 -0.62 -6.80
C TYR A 46 1.86 0.47 -5.88
N PHE A 47 1.73 1.69 -6.40
CA PHE A 47 1.27 2.86 -5.64
C PHE A 47 -0.08 3.35 -6.17
N ALA A 48 -1.02 3.62 -5.27
CA ALA A 48 -2.27 4.33 -5.59
C ALA A 48 -2.36 5.64 -4.79
N PRO A 49 -2.73 6.75 -5.44
CA PRO A 49 -2.99 8.00 -4.73
C PRO A 49 -4.19 7.84 -3.79
N THR A 50 -4.17 8.54 -2.66
CA THR A 50 -5.30 8.59 -1.71
C THR A 50 -5.51 9.98 -1.14
N GLN A 51 -6.75 10.32 -0.83
CA GLN A 51 -7.08 11.55 -0.09
C GLN A 51 -6.88 11.39 1.43
N ASN A 52 -6.82 10.15 1.93
CA ASN A 52 -6.61 9.83 3.33
C ASN A 52 -5.74 8.58 3.43
N MET A 53 -4.45 8.77 3.70
CA MET A 53 -3.47 7.70 3.83
C MET A 53 -3.82 6.72 4.95
N LYS A 54 -4.15 7.23 6.14
CA LYS A 54 -4.49 6.41 7.30
C LYS A 54 -5.63 5.43 7.02
N ASN A 55 -6.75 5.95 6.50
CA ASN A 55 -7.93 5.13 6.24
C ASN A 55 -7.69 4.14 5.10
N ALA A 56 -7.03 4.56 4.03
CA ALA A 56 -6.74 3.68 2.90
C ALA A 56 -5.72 2.57 3.27
N GLU A 57 -4.69 2.90 4.04
CA GLU A 57 -3.72 1.92 4.52
C GLU A 57 -4.38 0.91 5.46
N GLN A 58 -5.23 1.37 6.39
CA GLN A 58 -5.95 0.49 7.31
C GLN A 58 -6.85 -0.48 6.53
N GLN A 59 -7.61 -0.02 5.53
CA GLN A 59 -8.44 -0.89 4.69
C GLN A 59 -7.62 -1.96 3.96
N LEU A 60 -6.42 -1.62 3.48
CA LEU A 60 -5.53 -2.58 2.81
C LEU A 60 -4.93 -3.59 3.81
N ILE A 61 -4.59 -3.15 5.03
CA ILE A 61 -4.12 -4.04 6.12
C ILE A 61 -5.23 -5.03 6.49
N ASP A 62 -6.45 -4.55 6.69
CA ASP A 62 -7.61 -5.38 7.05
C ASP A 62 -7.92 -6.40 5.94
N ALA A 63 -7.77 -5.98 4.67
CA ALA A 63 -7.91 -6.86 3.51
C ALA A 63 -6.71 -7.80 3.27
N CYS A 64 -5.60 -7.64 4.01
CA CYS A 64 -4.38 -8.45 3.87
C CYS A 64 -3.96 -9.13 5.18
N PRO A 65 -4.68 -10.16 5.65
CA PRO A 65 -4.37 -10.82 6.92
C PRO A 65 -3.00 -11.52 6.94
N LYS A 66 -2.35 -11.71 5.78
CA LYS A 66 -1.03 -12.35 5.64
C LYS A 66 0.11 -11.38 5.31
N CYS A 67 -0.12 -10.06 5.21
CA CYS A 67 0.97 -9.12 4.97
C CYS A 67 1.92 -9.05 6.18
N LEU A 68 3.19 -8.74 5.90
CA LEU A 68 4.22 -8.40 6.87
C LEU A 68 3.94 -7.01 7.45
N ASN A 69 2.83 -6.86 8.18
CA ASN A 69 2.63 -5.71 9.04
C ASN A 69 2.48 -6.19 10.49
N ILE A 70 3.59 -6.14 11.22
CA ILE A 70 3.70 -6.61 12.61
C ILE A 70 2.66 -5.94 13.51
N GLN A 71 2.30 -4.68 13.24
CA GLN A 71 1.39 -3.91 14.10
C GLN A 71 -0.09 -4.07 13.75
N ARG A 72 -0.41 -4.62 12.56
CA ARG A 72 -1.78 -4.73 12.01
C ARG A 72 -2.63 -3.45 12.09
N ARG A 73 -1.98 -2.29 12.11
CA ARG A 73 -2.64 -0.98 12.14
C ARG A 73 -1.86 0.04 11.34
N SER A 74 -2.56 1.02 10.79
CA SER A 74 -1.97 2.18 10.14
C SER A 74 -1.49 3.20 11.18
N ASN A 75 -0.25 3.67 11.01
CA ASN A 75 0.28 4.82 11.73
C ASN A 75 0.43 6.06 10.82
N ALA A 76 -0.11 6.01 9.60
CA ALA A 76 -0.01 7.11 8.67
C ALA A 76 -0.82 8.33 9.13
N PRO A 77 -0.40 9.55 8.76
CA PRO A 77 -1.19 10.75 9.02
C PRO A 77 -2.51 10.72 8.22
N GLN A 78 -3.53 11.42 8.72
CA GLN A 78 -4.82 11.59 8.02
C GLN A 78 -4.72 12.67 6.94
N GLU A 79 -3.81 12.46 6.00
CA GLU A 79 -3.47 13.42 4.94
C GLU A 79 -3.49 12.75 3.57
N LYS A 80 -3.39 13.58 2.52
CA LYS A 80 -3.32 13.13 1.13
C LYS A 80 -1.93 12.55 0.85
N GLY A 81 -1.86 11.54 0.00
CA GLY A 81 -0.59 10.94 -0.38
C GLY A 81 -0.81 9.68 -1.19
N PHE A 82 -0.08 8.62 -0.87
CA PHE A 82 -0.12 7.35 -1.57
C PHE A 82 -0.19 6.20 -0.59
N VAL A 83 -0.96 5.18 -0.96
CA VAL A 83 -0.84 3.83 -0.39
C VAL A 83 -0.13 2.94 -1.40
N TYR A 84 0.56 1.93 -0.91
CA TYR A 84 1.29 1.00 -1.75
C TYR A 84 1.30 -0.41 -1.21
N ILE A 85 1.53 -1.33 -2.13
CA ILE A 85 1.83 -2.74 -1.83
C ILE A 85 3.16 -3.14 -2.43
N ILE A 86 3.79 -4.12 -1.80
CA ILE A 86 4.94 -4.85 -2.31
C ILE A 86 4.51 -6.29 -2.54
N TYR A 87 4.78 -6.83 -3.73
CA TYR A 87 4.35 -8.17 -4.16
C TYR A 87 5.50 -8.95 -4.82
#